data_AF-A0A6J6LLV3-F1
#
_entry.id   AF-A0A6J6LLV3-F1
#
_cell.length_a   1.000
_cell.length_b   1.000
_cell.length_c   1.000
_cell.angle_alpha   90.00
_cell.angle_beta   90.00
_cell.angle_gamma   90.00
#
_symmetry.space_group_name_H-M   'P 1'
#
loop_
_entity.id
_entity.type
_entity.pdbx_description
1 polymer ?
#
loop_
_entity_poly.entity_id
_entity_poly.type
_entity_poly.pdbx_seq_one_letter_code
_entity_poly.pdbx_strand_id
1 'polypeptide(L)'
;MTWSLNSHGGTNWGSCCWVADSSDDLNTILIGANGNGFYLSKDGGDTFTQWNPDPVYYGYGLGVSRDGTKLVALNLGATEPGNLVWVSQDGGTVWVQQTLSQDTWHGLAAISNSGNTIVLGTEIDIDWFDTHSGSTYIYHGVN
;
A
#
# COMPACT_ATOMS: atom_id res chain seq x y z
N MET A 1 20.99 -0.39 21.01
CA MET A 1 20.22 -0.35 19.76
C MET A 1 21.13 -0.89 18.66
N THR A 2 20.71 -1.94 17.96
CA THR A 2 21.49 -2.62 16.91
C THR A 2 20.60 -2.81 15.70
N TRP A 3 21.13 -2.53 14.50
CA TRP A 3 20.45 -2.83 13.25
C TRP A 3 20.74 -4.27 12.85
N SER A 4 19.71 -5.03 12.45
CA SER A 4 19.85 -6.33 11.79
C SER A 4 19.53 -6.19 10.31
N LEU A 5 20.32 -6.84 9.45
CA LEU A 5 20.07 -6.92 8.02
C LEU A 5 19.36 -8.25 7.73
N ASN A 6 18.11 -8.19 7.30
CA ASN A 6 17.39 -9.34 6.74
C ASN A 6 17.42 -9.22 5.21
N SER A 7 18.31 -9.98 4.56
CA SER A 7 18.41 -10.05 3.10
C SER A 7 17.42 -11.07 2.55
N HIS A 8 16.42 -10.59 1.81
CA HIS A 8 15.41 -11.43 1.17
C HIS A 8 15.90 -11.89 -0.21
N GLY A 9 15.76 -13.18 -0.51
CA GLY A 9 16.20 -13.77 -1.79
C GLY A 9 15.31 -13.33 -2.96
N GLY A 10 15.83 -12.44 -3.81
CA GLY A 10 15.18 -11.99 -5.04
C GLY A 10 15.92 -10.78 -5.64
N THR A 11 16.34 -10.91 -6.90
CA THR A 11 17.17 -9.95 -7.63
C THR A 11 16.49 -8.60 -7.84
N ASN A 12 17.26 -7.52 -7.68
CA ASN A 12 16.91 -6.15 -8.05
C ASN A 12 15.70 -5.58 -7.31
N TRP A 13 15.92 -5.16 -6.06
CA TRP A 13 15.10 -4.12 -5.43
C TRP A 13 15.34 -2.83 -6.23
N GLY A 14 14.64 -2.67 -7.35
CA GLY A 14 14.60 -1.43 -8.11
C GLY A 14 14.21 -0.30 -7.17
N SER A 15 15.01 0.76 -7.15
CA SER A 15 14.98 1.89 -6.23
C SER A 15 13.57 2.28 -5.78
N CYS A 16 13.41 2.44 -4.46
CA CYS A 16 12.23 2.83 -3.67
C CYS A 16 11.37 1.67 -3.16
N CYS A 17 11.34 1.54 -1.83
CA CYS A 17 10.38 0.73 -1.09
C CYS A 17 9.57 1.67 -0.19
N TRP A 18 8.25 1.59 -0.25
CA TRP A 18 7.40 2.17 0.78
C TRP A 18 7.24 1.14 1.90
N VAL A 19 7.23 1.62 3.14
CA VAL A 19 6.99 0.78 4.32
C VAL A 19 5.92 1.43 5.18
N ALA A 20 5.01 0.61 5.69
CA ALA A 20 4.13 0.99 6.78
C ALA A 20 4.22 -0.07 7.88
N ASP A 21 4.47 0.42 9.10
CA ASP A 21 4.24 -0.31 10.33
C ASP A 21 3.58 0.67 11.32
N SER A 22 2.45 0.25 11.86
CA SER A 22 1.74 0.98 12.92
C SER A 22 1.01 0.01 13.85
N SER A 23 1.40 -1.27 13.80
CA SER A 23 0.82 -2.30 14.66
C SER A 23 1.34 -2.16 16.09
N ASP A 24 0.47 -2.30 17.09
CA ASP A 24 0.86 -2.22 18.50
C ASP A 24 1.89 -3.28 18.90
N ASP A 25 1.82 -4.42 18.23
CA ASP A 25 2.67 -5.57 18.46
C ASP A 25 3.95 -5.55 17.61
N LEU A 26 4.07 -4.57 16.70
CA LEU A 26 5.14 -4.43 15.71
C LEU A 26 5.31 -5.67 14.81
N ASN A 27 4.32 -6.55 14.75
CA ASN A 27 4.41 -7.79 13.99
C ASN A 27 3.97 -7.62 12.54
N THR A 28 3.00 -6.73 12.31
CA THR A 28 2.42 -6.52 10.98
C THR A 28 3.15 -5.41 10.24
N ILE A 29 3.97 -5.80 9.25
CA ILE A 29 4.71 -4.86 8.41
C ILE A 29 4.27 -5.06 6.97
N LEU A 30 3.90 -3.97 6.30
CA LEU A 30 3.55 -3.96 4.89
C LEU A 30 4.61 -3.20 4.10
N ILE A 31 5.14 -3.84 3.05
CA ILE A 31 6.16 -3.29 2.15
C ILE A 31 5.63 -3.28 0.71
N GLY A 32 5.83 -2.18 0.00
CA GLY A 32 5.63 -2.07 -1.43
C GLY A 32 6.98 -2.04 -2.13
N ALA A 33 7.18 -2.96 -3.08
CA ALA A 33 8.41 -3.09 -3.85
C ALA A 33 8.17 -2.75 -5.32
N ASN A 34 9.02 -1.88 -5.88
CA ASN A 34 8.95 -1.54 -7.29
C ASN A 34 9.22 -2.75 -8.18
N GLY A 35 8.30 -2.99 -9.12
CA GLY A 35 8.31 -4.12 -10.05
C GLY A 35 7.96 -5.48 -9.44
N ASN A 36 7.75 -5.57 -8.13
CA ASN A 36 7.66 -6.85 -7.40
C ASN A 36 6.47 -6.91 -6.41
N GLY A 37 5.51 -5.99 -6.53
CA GLY A 37 4.26 -5.97 -5.76
C GLY A 37 4.44 -5.72 -4.27
N PHE A 38 3.63 -6.37 -3.43
CA PHE A 38 3.62 -6.12 -1.99
C PHE A 38 4.12 -7.32 -1.19
N TYR A 39 4.61 -7.05 0.02
CA TYR A 39 5.09 -8.04 0.96
C TYR A 39 4.51 -7.76 2.34
N LEU A 40 4.03 -8.82 2.98
CA LEU A 40 3.42 -8.75 4.31
C LEU A 40 4.19 -9.65 5.28
N SER A 41 4.61 -9.06 6.39
CA SER A 41 5.11 -9.78 7.55
C SER A 41 4.03 -9.84 8.62
N LYS A 42 4.02 -10.93 9.38
CA LYS A 42 3.20 -11.12 10.59
C LYS A 42 4.03 -11.53 11.81
N ASP A 43 5.35 -11.40 11.71
CA ASP A 43 6.32 -11.82 12.72
C ASP A 43 7.43 -10.77 12.91
N GLY A 44 7.11 -9.49 12.68
CA GLY A 44 8.03 -8.38 12.95
C GLY A 44 9.17 -8.24 11.95
N GLY A 45 9.00 -8.82 10.76
CA GLY A 45 9.97 -8.74 9.66
C GLY A 45 10.97 -9.88 9.64
N ASP A 46 10.69 -10.97 10.37
CA ASP A 46 11.45 -12.21 10.30
C ASP A 46 11.15 -12.96 8.99
N THR A 47 9.88 -12.98 8.57
CA THR A 47 9.46 -13.54 7.29
C THR A 47 8.47 -12.63 6.56
N PHE A 48 8.50 -12.69 5.23
CA PHE A 48 7.58 -11.94 4.37
C PHE A 48 6.91 -12.87 3.38
N THR A 49 5.59 -12.74 3.25
CA THR A 49 4.81 -13.39 2.20
C THR A 49 4.51 -12.36 1.12
N GLN A 50 4.83 -12.69 -0.14
CA GLN A 50 4.51 -11.83 -1.27
C GLN A 50 3.02 -11.90 -1.58
N TRP A 51 2.41 -10.73 -1.77
CA TRP A 51 1.06 -10.56 -2.28
C TRP A 51 1.09 -9.62 -3.49
N ASN A 52 0.73 -10.16 -4.66
CA ASN A 52 0.67 -9.40 -5.91
C ASN A 52 -0.77 -9.43 -6.42
N PRO A 53 -1.51 -8.31 -6.37
CA PRO A 53 -2.63 -8.16 -7.28
C PRO A 53 -2.10 -8.15 -8.73
N ASP A 54 -2.83 -8.79 -9.63
CA ASP A 54 -2.46 -8.96 -11.05
C ASP A 54 -2.39 -7.60 -11.79
N PRO A 55 -1.59 -7.48 -12.86
CA PRO A 55 -0.17 -7.15 -12.82
C PRO A 55 0.12 -5.75 -12.20
N VAL A 56 0.89 -5.77 -11.11
CA VAL A 56 1.41 -4.57 -10.40
C VAL A 56 2.77 -4.14 -10.96
N TYR A 57 2.92 -2.86 -11.27
CA TYR A 57 4.20 -2.24 -11.65
C TYR A 57 4.90 -1.58 -10.46
N TYR A 58 4.16 -0.89 -9.59
CA TYR A 58 4.73 -0.17 -8.45
C TYR A 58 3.78 -0.24 -7.26
N GLY A 59 4.26 -0.59 -6.08
CA GLY A 59 3.49 -0.51 -4.83
C GLY A 59 3.89 0.72 -4.02
N TYR A 60 2.98 1.67 -3.81
CA TYR A 60 3.18 2.88 -3.00
C TYR A 60 2.00 3.08 -2.04
N GLY A 61 2.06 4.09 -1.18
CA GLY A 61 0.94 4.44 -0.29
C GLY A 61 0.43 3.27 0.56
N LEU A 62 1.07 3.01 1.69
CA LEU A 62 0.77 1.86 2.55
C LEU A 62 0.22 2.31 3.89
N GLY A 63 -0.63 1.50 4.50
CA GLY A 63 -1.11 1.74 5.85
C GLY A 63 -1.51 0.45 6.56
N VAL A 64 -1.25 0.42 7.86
CA VAL A 64 -1.60 -0.69 8.76
C VAL A 64 -2.37 -0.12 9.96
N SER A 65 -3.53 -0.65 10.31
CA SER A 65 -4.22 -0.24 11.53
C SER A 65 -3.45 -0.69 12.78
N ARG A 66 -3.77 -0.10 13.92
CA ARG A 66 -3.08 -0.37 15.19
C ARG A 66 -3.14 -1.85 15.62
N ASP A 67 -4.24 -2.52 15.31
CA ASP A 67 -4.45 -3.95 15.59
C ASP A 67 -3.94 -4.87 14.47
N GLY A 68 -3.38 -4.33 13.38
CA GLY A 68 -2.85 -5.09 12.25
C GLY A 68 -3.92 -5.81 11.40
N THR A 69 -5.21 -5.56 11.63
CA THR A 69 -6.31 -6.24 10.93
C THR A 69 -6.76 -5.51 9.67
N LYS A 70 -6.66 -4.18 9.64
CA LYS A 70 -7.04 -3.37 8.49
C LYS A 70 -5.80 -2.85 7.81
N LEU A 71 -5.67 -3.15 6.52
CA LEU A 71 -4.52 -2.78 5.71
C LEU A 71 -4.99 -2.02 4.48
N VAL A 72 -4.19 -1.06 4.04
CA VAL A 72 -4.38 -0.36 2.77
C VAL A 72 -3.09 -0.39 1.97
N ALA A 73 -3.21 -0.65 0.67
CA ALA A 73 -2.11 -0.71 -0.27
C ALA A 73 -2.53 -0.05 -1.59
N LEU A 74 -1.69 0.83 -2.13
CA LEU A 74 -1.90 1.44 -3.44
C LEU A 74 -0.89 0.88 -4.43
N ASN A 75 -1.33 0.54 -5.64
CA ASN A 75 -0.40 0.19 -6.71
C ASN A 75 -0.69 0.90 -8.02
N LEU A 76 0.35 1.13 -8.81
CA LEU A 76 0.22 1.39 -10.23
C LEU A 76 0.06 0.04 -10.95
N GLY A 77 -1.07 -0.17 -11.60
CA GLY A 77 -1.33 -1.26 -12.53
C GLY A 77 -0.65 -1.05 -13.87
N ALA A 78 -0.60 -2.12 -14.67
CA ALA A 78 0.06 -2.16 -15.98
C ALA A 78 -0.62 -1.35 -17.09
N THR A 79 -1.88 -0.96 -16.90
CA THR A 79 -2.71 -0.30 -17.90
C THR A 79 -3.42 0.86 -17.26
N GLU A 80 -3.49 1.99 -17.95
CA GLU A 80 -4.32 3.11 -17.49
C GLU A 80 -5.80 2.70 -17.48
N PRO A 81 -6.57 3.05 -16.43
CA PRO A 81 -6.18 3.85 -15.25
C PRO A 81 -5.22 3.19 -14.27
N GLY A 82 -4.19 3.95 -13.88
CA GLY A 82 -3.01 3.42 -13.21
C GLY A 82 -3.21 2.99 -11.76
N ASN A 83 -3.91 3.74 -10.91
CA ASN A 83 -3.85 3.45 -9.48
C ASN A 83 -5.00 2.57 -8.98
N LEU A 84 -4.65 1.44 -8.38
CA LEU A 84 -5.58 0.57 -7.67
C LEU A 84 -5.40 0.73 -6.17
N VAL A 85 -6.50 0.94 -5.46
CA VAL A 85 -6.55 0.94 -4.00
C VAL A 85 -7.03 -0.42 -3.54
N TRP A 86 -6.29 -1.07 -2.66
CA TRP A 86 -6.66 -2.33 -2.06
C TRP A 86 -6.82 -2.19 -0.57
N VAL A 87 -7.90 -2.76 -0.05
CA VAL A 87 -8.19 -2.77 1.39
C VAL A 87 -8.36 -4.20 1.85
N SER A 88 -7.69 -4.55 2.94
CA SER A 88 -7.94 -5.79 3.69
C SER A 88 -8.56 -5.46 5.03
N GLN A 89 -9.47 -6.30 5.50
CA GLN A 89 -10.11 -6.20 6.81
C GLN A 89 -9.76 -7.37 7.75
N ASP A 90 -8.95 -8.32 7.26
CA ASP A 90 -8.60 -9.57 7.95
C ASP A 90 -7.09 -9.80 8.00
N GLY A 91 -6.34 -8.69 8.05
CA GLY A 91 -4.91 -8.67 8.23
C GLY A 91 -4.13 -9.13 7.01
N GLY A 92 -4.69 -8.98 5.80
CA GLY A 92 -4.04 -9.28 4.54
C GLY A 92 -4.32 -10.68 4.01
N THR A 93 -5.31 -11.39 4.57
CA THR A 93 -5.74 -12.70 4.07
C THR A 93 -6.58 -12.53 2.80
N VAL A 94 -7.49 -11.56 2.81
CA VAL A 94 -8.31 -11.16 1.66
C VAL A 94 -8.13 -9.66 1.42
N TRP A 95 -7.97 -9.32 0.14
CA TRP A 95 -7.84 -7.93 -0.34
C TRP A 95 -8.96 -7.63 -1.33
N VAL A 96 -9.62 -6.50 -1.13
CA VAL A 96 -10.71 -6.02 -1.96
C VAL A 96 -10.30 -4.72 -2.64
N GLN A 97 -10.30 -4.71 -3.96
CA GLN A 97 -10.06 -3.51 -4.75
C GLN A 97 -11.19 -2.50 -4.54
N GLN A 98 -10.82 -1.25 -4.30
CA GLN A 98 -11.74 -0.11 -4.21
C GLN A 98 -11.69 0.68 -5.52
N THR A 99 -12.86 1.12 -5.97
CA THR A 99 -12.99 2.00 -7.14
C THR A 99 -13.01 3.45 -6.69
N LEU A 100 -12.07 4.25 -7.18
CA LEU A 100 -12.09 5.71 -7.00
C LEU A 100 -12.91 6.38 -8.10
N SER A 101 -13.37 7.61 -7.86
CA SER A 101 -14.21 8.35 -8.81
C SER A 101 -13.44 8.90 -10.01
N GLN A 102 -12.11 8.94 -9.93
CA GLN A 102 -11.22 9.41 -10.98
C GLN A 102 -9.95 8.55 -11.01
N ASP A 103 -9.34 8.53 -12.18
CA ASP A 103 -8.07 7.88 -12.42
C ASP A 103 -6.96 8.71 -11.78
N THR A 104 -6.11 8.06 -11.01
CA THR A 104 -4.99 8.73 -10.35
C THR A 104 -3.69 8.04 -10.76
N TRP A 105 -2.57 8.75 -10.68
CA TRP A 105 -1.25 8.30 -11.14
C TRP A 105 -0.27 8.06 -9.99
N HIS A 106 -0.34 8.88 -8.94
CA HIS A 106 0.39 8.67 -7.69
C HIS A 106 -0.51 8.82 -6.47
N GLY A 107 -0.13 8.19 -5.36
CA GLY A 107 -0.85 8.41 -4.11
C GLY A 107 -0.08 8.04 -2.84
N LEU A 108 -0.51 8.66 -1.75
CA LEU A 108 -0.16 8.29 -0.39
C LEU A 108 -1.42 7.80 0.32
N ALA A 109 -1.25 6.85 1.22
CA ALA A 109 -2.32 6.37 2.08
C ALA A 109 -1.95 6.55 3.54
N ALA A 110 -2.96 6.85 4.35
CA ALA A 110 -2.89 6.77 5.79
C ALA A 110 -4.14 6.09 6.30
N ILE A 111 -4.02 5.33 7.39
CA ILE A 111 -5.12 4.65 8.05
C ILE A 111 -5.14 5.05 9.54
N SER A 112 -6.33 5.27 10.09
CA SER A 112 -6.48 5.59 11.51
C SER A 112 -6.10 4.40 12.39
N ASN A 113 -5.80 4.64 13.67
CA ASN A 113 -5.51 3.55 14.62
C ASN A 113 -6.62 2.49 14.66
N SER A 114 -7.89 2.91 14.62
CA SER A 114 -9.06 2.01 14.55
C SER A 114 -9.23 1.32 13.19
N GLY A 115 -8.53 1.80 12.16
CA GLY A 115 -8.68 1.47 10.76
C GLY A 115 -10.04 1.77 10.11
N ASN A 116 -10.90 2.52 10.80
CA ASN A 116 -12.19 2.93 10.28
C ASN A 116 -12.12 4.16 9.37
N THR A 117 -11.00 4.88 9.38
CA THR A 117 -10.79 6.00 8.46
C THR A 117 -9.53 5.73 7.65
N ILE A 118 -9.65 5.79 6.34
CA ILE A 118 -8.51 5.76 5.41
C ILE A 118 -8.52 7.08 4.65
N VAL A 119 -7.37 7.74 4.57
CA VAL A 119 -7.18 8.96 3.79
C VAL A 119 -6.19 8.67 2.69
N LEU A 120 -6.56 9.01 1.46
CA LEU A 120 -5.70 8.93 0.29
C LEU A 120 -5.45 10.34 -0.22
N GLY A 121 -4.19 10.72 -0.37
CA GLY A 121 -3.79 11.90 -1.13
C GLY A 121 -3.31 11.42 -2.48
N THR A 122 -3.95 11.85 -3.57
CA THR A 122 -3.64 11.36 -4.91
C THR A 122 -3.27 12.51 -5.83
N GLU A 123 -2.39 12.22 -6.79
CA GLU A 123 -2.09 13.09 -7.92
C GLU A 123 -2.84 12.54 -9.14
N ILE A 124 -3.58 13.43 -9.80
CA ILE A 124 -4.20 13.19 -11.10
C ILE A 124 -3.30 13.85 -12.12
N ASP A 125 -2.81 13.04 -13.06
CA ASP A 125 -2.22 13.54 -14.29
C ASP A 125 -3.36 13.79 -15.28
N ILE A 126 -3.62 15.06 -15.59
CA ILE A 126 -4.63 15.44 -16.58
C ILE A 126 -3.89 15.86 -17.86
N ASP A 127 -3.65 14.87 -18.72
CA ASP A 127 -3.24 14.97 -20.12
C ASP A 127 -1.89 15.66 -20.44
N TRP A 128 -1.50 15.56 -21.73
CA TRP A 128 -0.23 15.98 -22.41
C TRP A 128 0.29 17.42 -22.17
N PHE A 129 -0.33 18.19 -21.28
CA PHE A 129 -0.01 19.58 -20.95
C PHE A 129 0.67 19.76 -19.58
N ASP A 130 1.15 18.68 -18.94
CA ASP A 130 1.83 18.72 -17.63
C ASP A 130 0.99 19.39 -16.52
N THR A 131 -0.35 19.27 -16.59
CA THR A 131 -1.22 19.89 -15.58
C THR A 131 -1.50 18.89 -14.47
N HIS A 132 -0.73 18.96 -13.39
CA HIS A 132 -0.87 18.08 -12.23
C HIS A 132 -1.90 18.66 -11.25
N SER A 133 -2.95 17.90 -10.92
CA SER A 133 -3.91 18.30 -9.89
C SER A 133 -4.01 17.27 -8.77
N GLY A 134 -3.99 17.74 -7.52
CA GLY A 134 -4.13 16.88 -6.35
C GLY A 134 -5.59 16.65 -5.99
N SER A 135 -5.93 15.42 -5.59
CA SER A 135 -7.20 15.04 -4.99
C SER A 135 -7.00 14.40 -3.62
N THR A 136 -8.05 14.43 -2.80
CA THR A 136 -8.07 13.75 -1.50
C THR A 136 -9.33 12.90 -1.40
N TYR A 137 -9.15 11.62 -1.07
CA TYR A 137 -10.24 10.69 -0.79
C TYR A 137 -10.24 10.32 0.68
N ILE A 138 -11.42 10.32 1.30
CA ILE A 138 -11.60 9.85 2.67
C ILE A 138 -12.62 8.71 2.63
N TYR A 139 -12.16 7.52 3.02
CA TYR A 139 -13.02 6.37 3.22
C TYR A 139 -13.35 6.23 4.70
N HIS A 140 -14.64 6.07 4.99
CA HIS A 140 -15.13 5.70 6.31
C HIS A 140 -15.66 4.26 6.25
N GLY A 141 -14.96 3.34 6.91
CA GLY A 141 -15.45 1.99 7.13
C GLY A 141 -16.64 2.03 8.10
N VAL A 142 -17.76 1.42 7.70
CA VAL A 142 -18.86 1.14 8.62
C VAL A 142 -18.44 0.00 9.55
N ASN A 143 -18.58 0.24 10.87
CA ASN A 143 -18.37 -0.75 11.93
C ASN A 143 -19.34 -1.93 11.82
#